data_AF-A0A379GA42-F1
#
_entry.id   AF-A0A379GA42-F1
#
_cell.length_a   1.000
_cell.length_b   1.000
_cell.length_c   1.000
_cell.angle_alpha   90.00
_cell.angle_beta   90.00
_cell.angle_gamma   90.00
#
_symmetry.space_group_name_H-M   'P 1'
#
loop_
_entity.id
_entity.type
_entity.pdbx_description
1 polymer ?
#
loop_
_entity_poly.entity_id
_entity_poly.type
_entity_poly.pdbx_seq_one_letter_code
_entity_poly.pdbx_strand_id
1 'polypeptide(L)'
;MKYKQHIGLIPNVSYGDFVLGSNINMYLSQEHTKKMYDEATFSNISYFFKREEINVWCDTDGSINTIICSSYCLFHNKNLIGMKYTDFLTEFSKEPDSEDNIYVLVSGKGQRQHVYDFEKDGLQVWVWRNRIRTVLIYKQLKNGYTLRSNVHSHPENTPYPSGLNGGSGDIPYAQKITDESTQNPSFKIYLPGKGTYVKFSPNSSPEDFGFGIPTYNLKGVSVVGHKKKK
;
A
#
# COMPACT_ATOMS: atom_id res chain seq x y z
N MET A 1 26.65 -13.00 17.39
CA MET A 1 25.26 -12.52 17.25
C MET A 1 25.30 -11.10 16.71
N LYS A 2 24.80 -10.86 15.49
CA LYS A 2 24.63 -9.49 14.97
C LYS A 2 23.38 -8.92 15.64
N TYR A 3 23.52 -7.84 16.40
CA TYR A 3 22.37 -7.08 16.89
C TYR A 3 21.58 -6.61 15.66
N LYS A 4 20.36 -7.14 15.48
CA LYS A 4 19.42 -6.59 14.50
C LYS A 4 19.20 -5.14 14.93
N GLN A 5 19.55 -4.20 14.07
CA GLN A 5 19.19 -2.80 14.25
C GLN A 5 17.67 -2.77 14.41
N HIS A 6 17.15 -2.27 15.54
CA HIS A 6 15.71 -2.20 15.74
C HIS A 6 15.13 -1.28 14.68
N ILE A 7 14.51 -1.87 13.66
CA ILE A 7 13.79 -1.14 12.63
C ILE A 7 12.57 -0.55 13.33
N GLY A 8 12.57 0.76 13.50
CA GLY A 8 11.46 1.48 14.10
C GLY A 8 10.23 1.51 13.20
N LEU A 9 9.35 2.46 13.48
CA LEU A 9 8.20 2.79 12.67
C LEU A 9 8.65 3.19 11.28
N ILE A 10 8.11 2.49 10.27
CA ILE A 10 8.10 2.92 8.88
C ILE A 10 6.62 3.16 8.53
N PRO A 11 6.20 4.43 8.34
CA PRO A 11 4.82 4.79 8.01
C PRO A 11 4.28 3.96 6.84
N ASN A 12 3.01 3.56 6.90
CA ASN A 12 2.33 2.69 5.92
C ASN A 12 2.95 1.31 5.65
N VAL A 13 4.05 0.92 6.31
CA VAL A 13 4.81 -0.28 5.95
C VAL A 13 4.92 -1.26 7.11
N SER A 14 5.54 -0.87 8.22
CA SER A 14 5.95 -1.83 9.25
C SER A 14 6.34 -1.19 10.58
N TYR A 15 6.42 -2.03 11.62
CA TYR A 15 7.10 -1.71 12.87
C TYR A 15 7.80 -2.94 13.42
N GLY A 16 9.09 -2.80 13.73
CA GLY A 16 9.91 -3.93 14.14
C GLY A 16 9.94 -5.01 13.06
N ASP A 17 9.60 -6.24 13.45
CA ASP A 17 9.51 -7.37 12.52
C ASP A 17 8.13 -7.48 11.86
N PHE A 18 7.11 -6.72 12.30
CA PHE A 18 5.73 -6.83 11.80
C PHE A 18 5.52 -5.94 10.57
N VAL A 19 5.02 -6.55 9.48
CA VAL A 19 4.79 -5.86 8.20
C VAL A 19 3.29 -5.82 7.87
N LEU A 20 2.77 -4.65 7.54
CA LEU A 20 1.39 -4.47 7.09
C LEU A 20 1.12 -5.27 5.81
N GLY A 21 -0.04 -5.93 5.76
CA GLY A 21 -0.46 -6.80 4.66
C GLY A 21 0.19 -8.18 4.64
N SER A 22 1.18 -8.46 5.48
CA SER A 22 1.71 -9.82 5.64
C SER A 22 0.74 -10.70 6.41
N ASN A 23 0.82 -12.02 6.21
CA ASN A 23 -0.07 -12.96 6.88
C ASN A 23 0.42 -13.23 8.32
N ILE A 24 -0.50 -13.19 9.28
CA ILE A 24 -0.20 -13.37 10.71
C ILE A 24 0.53 -14.68 11.02
N ASN A 25 0.30 -15.74 10.24
CA ASN A 25 0.93 -17.06 10.44
C ASN A 25 2.47 -17.00 10.40
N MET A 26 3.05 -15.98 9.75
CA MET A 26 4.50 -15.76 9.75
C MET A 26 5.07 -15.46 11.14
N TYR A 27 4.24 -14.97 12.07
CA TYR A 27 4.67 -14.48 13.39
C TYR A 27 4.20 -15.36 14.55
N LEU A 28 3.25 -16.28 14.33
CA LEU A 28 2.64 -17.08 15.41
C LEU A 28 3.59 -18.05 16.13
N SER A 29 4.83 -18.19 15.66
CA SER A 29 5.89 -18.89 16.41
C SER A 29 6.35 -18.11 17.65
N GLN A 30 6.11 -16.80 17.68
CA GLN A 30 6.37 -15.95 18.84
C GLN A 30 5.26 -16.12 19.90
N GLU A 31 5.59 -15.89 21.17
CA GLU A 31 4.61 -15.99 22.25
C GLU A 31 3.54 -14.89 22.14
N HIS A 32 2.28 -15.29 22.04
CA HIS A 32 1.17 -14.36 21.81
C HIS A 32 -0.12 -14.77 22.53
N THR A 33 -1.02 -13.82 22.69
CA THR A 33 -2.44 -14.07 23.02
C THR A 33 -3.32 -13.63 21.86
N LYS A 34 -4.49 -14.25 21.72
CA LYS A 34 -5.47 -13.97 20.66
C LYS A 34 -6.78 -13.52 21.27
N LYS A 35 -7.38 -12.47 20.70
CA LYS A 35 -8.71 -11.99 21.05
C LYS A 35 -9.47 -11.58 19.79
N MET A 36 -10.75 -11.94 19.71
CA MET A 36 -11.64 -11.47 18.66
C MET A 36 -12.38 -10.23 19.15
N TYR A 37 -12.40 -9.19 18.32
CA TYR A 37 -13.20 -7.99 18.51
C TYR A 37 -14.28 -7.99 17.44
N ASP A 38 -15.53 -8.03 17.89
CA ASP A 38 -16.70 -8.02 17.01
C ASP A 38 -17.51 -6.77 17.35
N GLU A 39 -17.24 -5.71 16.63
CA GLU A 39 -17.93 -4.42 16.75
C GLU A 39 -19.01 -4.34 15.66
N ALA A 40 -19.99 -3.46 15.84
CA ALA A 40 -21.13 -3.37 14.93
C ALA A 40 -20.75 -3.09 13.46
N THR A 41 -19.58 -2.49 13.22
CA THR A 41 -19.11 -2.06 11.91
C THR A 41 -17.82 -2.75 11.45
N PHE A 42 -17.17 -3.53 12.30
CA PHE A 42 -15.96 -4.26 11.93
C PHE A 42 -15.73 -5.47 12.84
N SER A 43 -15.12 -6.52 12.27
CA SER A 43 -14.64 -7.67 13.02
C SER A 43 -13.14 -7.80 12.79
N ASN A 44 -12.36 -7.75 13.88
CA ASN A 44 -10.91 -7.84 13.83
C ASN A 44 -10.41 -8.94 14.78
N ILE A 45 -9.41 -9.69 14.31
CA ILE A 45 -8.68 -10.61 15.18
C ILE A 45 -7.43 -9.89 15.67
N SER A 46 -7.34 -9.70 16.98
CA SER A 46 -6.20 -9.10 17.64
C SER A 46 -5.24 -10.15 18.17
N TYR A 47 -3.96 -9.95 17.91
CA TYR A 47 -2.87 -10.74 18.48
C TYR A 47 -1.96 -9.83 19.29
N PHE A 48 -1.73 -10.16 20.55
CA PHE A 48 -0.78 -9.47 21.41
C PHE A 48 0.50 -10.28 21.52
N PHE A 49 1.61 -9.76 21.03
CA PHE A 49 2.93 -10.36 21.11
C PHE A 49 3.63 -9.89 22.38
N LYS A 50 3.91 -10.82 23.29
CA LYS A 50 4.30 -10.47 24.67
C LYS A 50 5.68 -9.87 24.77
N ARG A 51 6.64 -10.35 23.98
CA ARG A 51 8.04 -9.92 24.09
C ARG A 51 8.24 -8.51 23.55
N GLU A 52 7.58 -8.22 22.44
CA GLU A 52 7.64 -6.93 21.76
C GLU A 52 6.61 -5.93 22.34
N GLU A 53 5.67 -6.42 23.14
CA GLU A 53 4.52 -5.68 23.69
C GLU A 53 3.70 -4.97 22.60
N ILE A 54 3.58 -5.61 21.45
CA ILE A 54 2.87 -5.10 20.27
C ILE A 54 1.52 -5.81 20.15
N ASN A 55 0.48 -5.04 19.83
CA ASN A 55 -0.77 -5.60 19.33
C ASN A 55 -0.82 -5.48 17.81
N VAL A 56 -1.32 -6.50 17.12
CA VAL A 56 -1.65 -6.41 15.69
C VAL A 56 -3.10 -6.80 15.47
N TRP A 57 -3.79 -6.08 14.60
CA TRP A 57 -5.11 -6.44 14.12
C TRP A 57 -5.02 -7.01 12.72
N CYS A 58 -5.79 -8.06 12.50
CA CYS A 58 -5.83 -8.78 11.25
C CYS A 58 -7.25 -8.83 10.70
N ASP A 59 -7.33 -8.74 9.37
CA ASP A 59 -8.52 -9.07 8.61
C ASP A 59 -8.88 -10.55 8.76
N THR A 60 -10.07 -10.93 8.32
CA THR A 60 -10.57 -12.32 8.42
C THR A 60 -9.73 -13.32 7.64
N ASP A 61 -8.98 -12.89 6.62
CA ASP A 61 -8.03 -13.72 5.85
C ASP A 61 -6.64 -13.86 6.53
N GLY A 62 -6.46 -13.21 7.69
CA GLY A 62 -5.22 -13.23 8.45
C GLY A 62 -4.19 -12.19 8.01
N SER A 63 -4.53 -11.29 7.08
CA SER A 63 -3.66 -10.17 6.70
C SER A 63 -3.60 -9.14 7.82
N ILE A 64 -2.39 -8.72 8.21
CA ILE A 64 -2.20 -7.66 9.21
C ILE A 64 -2.66 -6.33 8.61
N ASN A 65 -3.71 -5.73 9.17
CA ASN A 65 -4.23 -4.42 8.73
C ASN A 65 -3.71 -3.27 9.61
N THR A 66 -3.40 -3.54 10.88
CA THR A 66 -2.99 -2.53 11.86
C THR A 66 -1.93 -3.11 12.80
N ILE A 67 -0.92 -2.31 13.12
CA ILE A 67 0.09 -2.56 14.14
C ILE A 67 -0.05 -1.46 15.21
N ILE A 68 -0.06 -1.85 16.48
CA ILE A 68 -0.43 -0.98 17.60
C ILE A 68 0.68 -1.03 18.65
N CYS A 69 1.23 0.14 18.94
CA CYS A 69 2.26 0.35 19.95
C CYS A 69 1.67 1.08 21.16
N SER A 70 1.77 0.51 22.36
CA SER A 70 1.26 1.13 23.60
C SER A 70 2.30 1.30 24.69
N SER A 71 3.43 0.58 24.65
CA SER A 71 4.51 0.69 25.64
C SER A 71 5.76 1.37 25.07
N TYR A 72 6.12 1.05 23.82
CA TYR A 72 7.28 1.62 23.13
C TYR A 72 7.02 1.72 21.62
N CYS A 73 7.39 2.85 21.02
CA CYS A 73 7.26 3.10 19.58
C CYS A 73 8.44 3.93 19.09
N LEU A 74 9.46 3.29 18.51
CA LEU A 74 10.64 3.99 17.99
C LEU A 74 10.33 4.62 16.63
N PHE A 75 10.45 5.94 16.50
CA PHE A 75 10.38 6.67 15.23
C PHE A 75 11.52 7.69 15.17
N HIS A 76 12.33 7.64 14.11
CA HIS A 76 13.50 8.51 13.93
C HIS A 76 14.39 8.61 15.20
N ASN A 77 14.74 7.46 15.78
CA ASN A 77 15.53 7.34 17.02
C ASN A 77 14.87 7.93 18.29
N LYS A 78 13.57 8.21 18.28
CA LYS A 78 12.82 8.67 19.45
C LYS A 78 11.68 7.74 19.80
N ASN A 79 11.47 7.52 21.09
CA ASN A 79 10.27 6.84 21.55
C ASN A 79 9.10 7.81 21.54
N LEU A 80 8.07 7.52 20.73
CA LEU A 80 6.86 8.31 20.67
C LEU A 80 5.99 8.13 21.92
N ILE A 81 6.00 6.95 22.55
CA ILE A 81 5.16 6.70 23.73
C ILE A 81 5.65 7.57 24.89
N GLY A 82 4.76 8.41 25.41
CA GLY A 82 5.07 9.40 26.44
C GLY A 82 5.68 10.71 25.91
N MET A 83 5.98 10.84 24.62
CA MET A 83 6.34 12.12 24.01
C MET A 83 5.18 13.11 24.14
N LYS A 84 5.45 14.41 24.30
CA LYS A 84 4.37 15.39 24.22
C LYS A 84 3.87 15.45 22.79
N TYR A 85 2.55 15.57 22.63
CA TYR A 85 1.97 15.63 21.28
C TYR A 85 2.44 16.88 20.52
N THR A 86 2.53 18.02 21.19
CA THR A 86 3.08 19.26 20.61
C THR A 86 4.53 19.11 20.12
N ASP A 87 5.35 18.34 20.84
CA ASP A 87 6.74 18.11 20.48
C ASP A 87 6.81 17.20 19.24
N PHE A 88 5.93 16.18 19.17
CA PHE A 88 5.80 15.32 17.99
C PHE A 88 5.45 16.13 16.73
N LEU A 89 4.45 17.02 16.79
CA LEU A 89 4.06 17.84 15.64
C LEU A 89 5.21 18.73 15.16
N THR A 90 5.87 19.41 16.11
CA THR A 90 6.96 20.34 15.80
C THR A 90 8.18 19.61 15.24
N GLU A 91 8.58 18.52 15.89
CA GLU A 91 9.81 17.81 15.55
C GLU A 91 9.73 17.08 14.21
N PHE A 92 8.57 16.50 13.90
CA PHE A 92 8.38 15.76 12.65
C PHE A 92 7.67 16.57 11.57
N SER A 93 7.41 17.86 11.83
CA SER A 93 6.68 18.77 10.92
C SER A 93 5.40 18.13 10.41
N LYS A 94 4.59 17.60 11.33
CA LYS A 94 3.33 16.92 11.05
C LYS A 94 2.14 17.80 11.40
N GLU A 95 1.07 17.67 10.64
CA GLU A 95 -0.25 18.23 10.91
C GLU A 95 -1.29 17.12 10.73
N PRO A 96 -2.23 16.94 11.67
CA PRO A 96 -3.25 15.91 11.55
C PRO A 96 -4.25 16.28 10.45
N ASP A 97 -4.72 15.28 9.71
CA ASP A 97 -5.79 15.42 8.72
C ASP A 97 -7.17 15.49 9.40
N SER A 98 -7.35 14.75 10.51
CA SER A 98 -8.55 14.82 11.36
C SER A 98 -8.28 14.54 12.83
N GLU A 99 -9.24 14.88 13.68
CA GLU A 99 -9.19 14.62 15.12
C GLU A 99 -10.55 14.17 15.69
N ASP A 100 -10.50 13.36 16.75
CA ASP A 100 -11.67 12.92 17.51
C ASP A 100 -11.36 12.81 19.02
N ASN A 101 -12.39 12.62 19.85
CA ASN A 101 -12.31 12.43 21.28
C ASN A 101 -13.01 11.14 21.72
N ILE A 102 -12.23 10.09 21.96
CA ILE A 102 -12.74 8.77 22.29
C ILE A 102 -12.64 8.51 23.80
N TYR A 103 -13.73 8.05 24.39
CA TYR A 103 -13.74 7.56 25.76
C TYR A 103 -13.23 6.12 25.81
N VAL A 104 -12.15 5.89 26.54
CA VAL A 104 -11.58 4.55 26.75
C VAL A 104 -11.44 4.24 28.24
N LEU A 105 -11.70 2.99 28.60
CA LEU A 105 -11.51 2.49 29.96
C LEU A 105 -10.14 1.84 30.07
N VAL A 106 -9.21 2.47 30.78
CA VAL A 106 -7.85 1.96 31.00
C VAL A 106 -7.68 1.62 32.46
N SER A 107 -7.45 0.34 32.77
CA SER A 107 -7.31 -0.15 34.16
C SER A 107 -8.48 0.27 35.07
N GLY A 108 -9.71 0.21 34.55
CA GLY A 108 -10.92 0.59 35.27
C GLY A 108 -11.14 2.10 35.42
N LYS A 109 -10.27 2.94 34.86
CA LYS A 109 -10.41 4.41 34.88
C LYS A 109 -10.70 4.95 33.49
N GLY A 110 -11.75 5.76 33.38
CA GLY A 110 -12.12 6.45 32.16
C GLY A 110 -11.07 7.47 31.75
N GLN A 111 -10.72 7.49 30.47
CA GLN A 111 -9.87 8.50 29.85
C GLN A 111 -10.57 8.99 28.58
N ARG A 112 -10.59 10.32 28.39
CA ARG A 112 -11.11 10.94 27.17
C ARG A 112 -9.94 11.27 26.26
N GLN A 113 -9.47 10.28 25.50
CA GLN A 113 -8.27 10.45 24.69
C GLN A 113 -8.59 11.23 23.41
N HIS A 114 -7.70 12.14 23.06
CA HIS A 114 -7.72 12.79 21.75
C HIS A 114 -7.06 11.83 20.76
N VAL A 115 -7.69 11.63 19.61
CA VAL A 115 -7.20 10.77 18.54
C VAL A 115 -6.93 11.64 17.34
N TYR A 116 -5.73 11.56 16.80
CA TYR A 116 -5.29 12.35 15.66
C TYR A 116 -4.92 11.43 14.51
N ASP A 117 -5.54 11.63 13.36
CA ASP A 117 -5.27 10.88 12.15
C ASP A 117 -4.28 11.64 11.27
N PHE A 118 -3.23 10.95 10.84
CA PHE A 118 -2.29 11.38 9.83
C PHE A 118 -2.46 10.41 8.67
N GLU A 119 -3.54 10.60 7.93
CA GLU A 119 -4.04 9.69 6.92
C GLU A 119 -2.94 9.33 5.94
N LYS A 120 -2.23 10.35 5.40
CA LYS A 120 -1.16 10.19 4.41
C LYS A 120 -0.03 9.26 4.88
N ASP A 121 0.17 9.14 6.18
CA ASP A 121 1.21 8.32 6.81
C ASP A 121 0.70 6.94 7.27
N GLY A 122 -0.62 6.68 7.16
CA GLY A 122 -1.25 5.50 7.73
C GLY A 122 -1.01 5.42 9.23
N LEU A 123 -1.14 6.57 9.91
CA LEU A 123 -0.76 6.74 11.30
C LEU A 123 -1.92 7.37 12.07
N GLN A 124 -2.21 6.82 13.25
CA GLN A 124 -3.14 7.41 14.20
C GLN A 124 -2.49 7.50 15.57
N VAL A 125 -2.56 8.67 16.19
CA VAL A 125 -1.87 8.97 17.45
C VAL A 125 -2.90 9.29 18.53
N TRP A 126 -2.91 8.48 19.58
CA TRP A 126 -3.81 8.63 20.71
C TRP A 126 -3.10 9.35 21.84
N VAL A 127 -3.71 10.42 22.34
CA VAL A 127 -3.10 11.38 23.26
C VAL A 127 -3.97 11.52 24.50
N TRP A 128 -3.32 11.46 25.66
CA TRP A 128 -3.97 11.75 26.94
C TRP A 128 -3.10 12.67 27.79
N ARG A 129 -3.67 13.81 28.22
CA ARG A 129 -2.96 14.86 28.97
C ARG A 129 -1.70 15.34 28.24
N ASN A 130 -1.85 15.67 26.95
CA ASN A 130 -0.79 16.11 26.04
C ASN A 130 0.41 15.13 25.97
N ARG A 131 0.16 13.83 26.13
CA ARG A 131 1.18 12.77 26.03
C ARG A 131 0.65 11.66 25.15
N ILE A 132 1.46 11.24 24.19
CA ILE A 132 1.15 10.11 23.31
C ILE A 132 1.07 8.84 24.15
N ARG A 133 -0.02 8.08 24.00
CA ARG A 133 -0.32 6.84 24.73
C ARG A 133 -0.32 5.63 23.82
N THR A 134 -0.82 5.80 22.61
CA THR A 134 -0.88 4.73 21.63
C THR A 134 -0.55 5.30 20.26
N VAL A 135 0.19 4.52 19.48
CA VAL A 135 0.44 4.81 18.07
C VAL A 135 -0.07 3.61 17.28
N LEU A 136 -0.99 3.87 16.36
CA LEU A 136 -1.49 2.88 15.40
C LEU A 136 -0.85 3.16 14.05
N ILE A 137 -0.44 2.10 13.40
CA ILE A 137 0.12 2.09 12.06
C ILE A 137 -0.79 1.19 11.27
N TYR A 138 -1.44 1.72 10.27
CA TYR A 138 -2.37 0.95 9.45
C TYR A 138 -2.02 1.13 8.00
N LYS A 139 -2.42 0.14 7.21
CA LYS A 139 -2.23 0.21 5.77
C LYS A 139 -3.19 1.26 5.22
N GLN A 140 -2.67 2.43 4.83
CA GLN A 140 -3.46 3.30 3.97
C GLN A 140 -3.30 2.84 2.52
N LEU A 141 -4.41 2.78 1.80
CA LEU A 141 -4.39 2.89 0.35
C LEU A 141 -4.75 4.35 0.05
N LYS A 142 -4.41 4.93 -1.10
CA LYS A 142 -4.93 6.26 -1.46
C LYS A 142 -6.47 6.18 -1.39
N ASN A 143 -7.07 6.81 -0.38
CA ASN A 143 -8.49 6.70 0.02
C ASN A 143 -8.94 5.35 0.66
N GLY A 144 -8.04 4.52 1.20
CA GLY A 144 -8.38 3.33 2.01
C GLY A 144 -8.82 2.07 1.25
N TYR A 145 -8.77 2.03 -0.10
CA TYR A 145 -9.21 0.87 -0.90
C TYR A 145 -8.11 0.07 -1.61
N THR A 146 -8.24 -1.27 -1.62
CA THR A 146 -7.34 -2.15 -2.41
C THR A 146 -7.81 -2.18 -3.86
N LEU A 147 -6.95 -1.78 -4.79
CA LEU A 147 -7.24 -1.88 -6.22
C LEU A 147 -7.02 -3.32 -6.69
N ARG A 148 -8.11 -4.09 -6.83
CA ARG A 148 -8.07 -5.50 -7.27
C ARG A 148 -8.00 -5.64 -8.79
N SER A 149 -8.85 -4.89 -9.48
CA SER A 149 -8.90 -4.92 -10.94
C SER A 149 -9.53 -3.67 -11.51
N ASN A 150 -9.03 -3.24 -12.67
CA ASN A 150 -9.75 -2.33 -13.55
C ASN A 150 -10.25 -3.14 -14.76
N VAL A 151 -11.56 -3.11 -14.97
CA VAL A 151 -12.22 -3.83 -16.06
C VAL A 151 -13.10 -2.83 -16.80
N HIS A 152 -12.89 -2.70 -18.10
CA HIS A 152 -13.70 -1.86 -18.97
C HIS A 152 -14.08 -2.63 -20.25
N SER A 153 -14.90 -2.02 -21.09
CA SER A 153 -15.27 -2.55 -22.41
C SER A 153 -14.98 -1.51 -23.47
N HIS A 154 -14.63 -1.95 -24.67
CA HIS A 154 -14.42 -1.06 -25.80
C HIS A 154 -15.66 -0.99 -26.69
N PRO A 155 -15.90 0.15 -27.38
CA PRO A 155 -16.81 0.19 -28.51
C PRO A 155 -16.46 -0.90 -29.53
N GLU A 156 -17.49 -1.40 -30.21
CA GLU A 156 -17.36 -2.43 -31.26
C GLU A 156 -16.70 -3.74 -30.81
N ASN A 157 -16.59 -3.97 -29.49
CA ASN A 157 -16.02 -5.20 -28.95
C ASN A 157 -14.55 -5.40 -29.35
N THR A 158 -13.81 -4.29 -29.46
CA THR A 158 -12.39 -4.29 -29.81
C THR A 158 -11.56 -4.96 -28.69
N PRO A 159 -10.70 -5.95 -29.00
CA PRO A 159 -9.95 -6.69 -27.99
C PRO A 159 -8.57 -6.10 -27.65
N TYR A 160 -8.21 -4.97 -28.24
CA TYR A 160 -6.84 -4.45 -28.21
C TYR A 160 -6.75 -3.22 -27.31
N PRO A 161 -5.89 -3.22 -26.27
CA PRO A 161 -5.68 -2.02 -25.47
C PRO A 161 -5.05 -0.91 -26.32
N SER A 162 -5.48 0.33 -26.07
CA SER A 162 -4.91 1.53 -26.68
C SER A 162 -3.55 1.90 -26.07
N GLY A 163 -2.68 2.54 -26.85
CA GLY A 163 -1.34 2.95 -26.41
C GLY A 163 -0.23 1.88 -26.53
N LEU A 164 -0.48 0.76 -27.22
CA LEU A 164 0.50 -0.31 -27.45
C LEU A 164 1.78 0.15 -28.20
N ASN A 165 1.67 1.17 -29.05
CA ASN A 165 2.81 1.77 -29.77
C ASN A 165 3.27 3.10 -29.13
N GLY A 166 2.93 3.33 -27.86
CA GLY A 166 3.05 4.63 -27.21
C GLY A 166 1.83 5.53 -27.44
N GLY A 167 1.85 6.73 -26.83
CA GLY A 167 0.74 7.69 -26.86
C GLY A 167 -0.10 7.66 -25.59
N SER A 168 -1.39 8.03 -25.70
CA SER A 168 -2.37 7.97 -24.60
C SER A 168 -3.26 6.73 -24.71
N GLY A 169 -3.84 6.28 -23.60
CA GLY A 169 -4.82 5.19 -23.61
C GLY A 169 -4.62 4.21 -22.47
N ASP A 170 -5.05 2.97 -22.70
CA ASP A 170 -5.10 1.89 -21.73
C ASP A 170 -3.73 1.56 -21.13
N ILE A 171 -2.67 1.47 -21.95
CA ILE A 171 -1.30 1.15 -21.50
C ILE A 171 -0.73 2.25 -20.58
N PRO A 172 -0.67 3.54 -20.99
CA PRO A 172 -0.25 4.62 -20.10
C PRO A 172 -1.13 4.79 -18.86
N TYR A 173 -2.44 4.54 -18.98
CA TYR A 173 -3.35 4.58 -17.83
C TYR A 173 -3.03 3.47 -16.84
N ALA A 174 -2.78 2.23 -17.30
CA ALA A 174 -2.38 1.13 -16.43
C ALA A 174 -1.07 1.45 -15.70
N GLN A 175 -0.06 1.98 -16.41
CA GLN A 175 1.19 2.44 -15.81
C GLN A 175 0.95 3.48 -14.72
N LYS A 176 0.17 4.53 -15.05
CA LYS A 176 -0.19 5.59 -14.10
C LYS A 176 -0.86 5.04 -12.84
N ILE A 177 -1.84 4.15 -12.98
CA ILE A 177 -2.54 3.55 -11.84
C ILE A 177 -1.59 2.71 -11.00
N THR A 178 -0.73 1.88 -11.61
CA THR A 178 0.28 1.09 -10.90
C THR A 178 1.23 1.99 -10.11
N ASP A 179 1.75 3.06 -10.74
CA ASP A 179 2.70 3.98 -10.12
C ASP A 179 2.07 4.81 -9.00
N GLU A 180 0.92 5.43 -9.25
CA GLU A 180 0.27 6.32 -8.27
C GLU A 180 -0.31 5.58 -7.07
N SER A 181 -0.68 4.31 -7.25
CA SER A 181 -1.25 3.49 -6.19
C SER A 181 -0.24 2.62 -5.47
N THR A 182 0.97 2.46 -6.02
CA THR A 182 2.00 1.50 -5.56
C THR A 182 1.45 0.06 -5.41
N GLN A 183 0.44 -0.29 -6.22
CA GLN A 183 -0.22 -1.60 -6.22
C GLN A 183 -0.17 -2.25 -7.61
N ASN A 184 -0.45 -3.56 -7.64
CA ASN A 184 -0.48 -4.36 -8.86
C ASN A 184 -1.92 -4.84 -9.20
N PRO A 185 -2.84 -3.94 -9.59
CA PRO A 185 -4.18 -4.34 -10.00
C PRO A 185 -4.14 -5.14 -11.31
N SER A 186 -5.14 -6.01 -11.52
CA SER A 186 -5.32 -6.67 -12.82
C SER A 186 -6.08 -5.76 -13.80
N PHE A 187 -5.61 -5.67 -15.05
CA PHE A 187 -6.27 -4.89 -16.10
C PHE A 187 -6.88 -5.81 -17.15
N LYS A 188 -8.16 -5.58 -17.49
CA LYS A 188 -8.90 -6.43 -18.43
C LYS A 188 -9.85 -5.62 -19.31
N ILE A 189 -9.93 -5.99 -20.57
CA ILE A 189 -11.00 -5.58 -21.48
C ILE A 189 -12.03 -6.71 -21.50
N TYR A 190 -13.25 -6.42 -21.09
CA TYR A 190 -14.38 -7.32 -21.27
C TYR A 190 -14.94 -7.18 -22.68
N LEU A 191 -15.23 -8.33 -23.31
CA LEU A 191 -15.75 -8.46 -24.66
C LEU A 191 -17.21 -8.94 -24.62
N PRO A 192 -18.21 -8.03 -24.58
CA PRO A 192 -19.60 -8.40 -24.30
C PRO A 192 -20.18 -9.39 -25.31
N GLY A 193 -19.89 -9.21 -26.60
CA GLY A 193 -20.37 -10.11 -27.64
C GLY A 193 -19.72 -11.50 -27.65
N LYS A 194 -18.68 -11.72 -26.82
CA LYS A 194 -18.01 -13.01 -26.67
C LYS A 194 -18.07 -13.56 -25.24
N GLY A 195 -18.52 -12.77 -24.26
CA GLY A 195 -18.49 -13.13 -22.85
C GLY A 195 -17.08 -13.43 -22.30
N THR A 196 -16.04 -12.83 -22.88
CA THR A 196 -14.63 -13.13 -22.56
C THR A 196 -13.87 -11.90 -22.10
N TYR A 197 -12.68 -12.11 -21.52
CA TYR A 197 -11.79 -11.05 -21.07
C TYR A 197 -10.45 -11.14 -21.77
N VAL A 198 -9.92 -9.99 -22.19
CA VAL A 198 -8.54 -9.84 -22.65
C VAL A 198 -7.75 -9.17 -21.55
N LYS A 199 -6.65 -9.78 -21.11
CA LYS A 199 -5.77 -9.20 -20.08
C LYS A 199 -4.70 -8.33 -20.73
N PHE A 200 -4.31 -7.27 -20.05
CA PHE A 200 -3.16 -6.46 -20.43
C PHE A 200 -2.43 -5.95 -19.18
N SER A 201 -1.27 -5.34 -19.39
CA SER A 201 -0.42 -4.78 -18.32
C SER A 201 0.26 -3.49 -18.81
N PRO A 202 0.90 -2.72 -17.91
CA PRO A 202 1.70 -1.57 -18.32
C PRO A 202 2.84 -1.90 -19.29
N ASN A 203 3.31 -3.15 -19.30
CA ASN A 203 4.39 -3.63 -20.17
C ASN A 203 3.89 -4.32 -21.44
N SER A 204 2.58 -4.32 -21.68
CA SER A 204 2.03 -5.01 -22.86
C SER A 204 2.42 -4.29 -24.15
N SER A 205 2.74 -5.08 -25.17
CA SER A 205 3.26 -4.67 -26.46
C SER A 205 2.36 -5.17 -27.60
N PRO A 206 2.47 -4.63 -28.83
CA PRO A 206 1.67 -5.11 -29.97
C PRO A 206 1.82 -6.62 -30.22
N GLU A 207 2.99 -7.18 -29.95
CA GLU A 207 3.29 -8.61 -30.15
C GLU A 207 2.43 -9.52 -29.26
N ASP A 208 2.11 -9.06 -28.04
CA ASP A 208 1.24 -9.78 -27.10
C ASP A 208 -0.18 -9.99 -27.64
N PHE A 209 -0.57 -9.18 -28.64
CA PHE A 209 -1.86 -9.23 -29.30
C PHE A 209 -1.79 -9.65 -30.77
N GLY A 210 -0.65 -10.21 -31.20
CA GLY A 210 -0.47 -10.75 -32.54
C GLY A 210 -0.21 -9.71 -33.63
N PHE A 211 0.12 -8.46 -33.29
CA PHE A 211 0.62 -7.49 -34.26
C PHE A 211 2.11 -7.76 -34.52
N GLY A 212 2.44 -8.18 -35.73
CA GLY A 212 3.84 -8.41 -36.12
C GLY A 212 4.61 -7.11 -36.35
N ILE A 213 5.94 -7.15 -36.11
CA ILE A 213 6.86 -6.07 -36.48
C ILE A 213 6.82 -5.90 -38.00
N PRO A 214 6.62 -4.69 -38.56
CA PRO A 214 6.82 -4.47 -39.98
C PRO A 214 8.28 -4.72 -40.33
N THR A 215 8.55 -5.83 -41.02
CA THR A 215 9.87 -6.11 -41.60
C THR A 215 10.08 -5.17 -42.79
N TYR A 216 10.69 -4.01 -42.53
CA TYR A 216 11.20 -3.17 -43.61
C TYR A 216 12.40 -3.88 -44.26
N ASN A 217 12.15 -4.60 -45.35
CA ASN A 217 13.20 -4.99 -46.28
C ASN A 217 13.75 -3.73 -46.94
N LEU A 218 14.78 -3.13 -46.34
CA LEU A 218 15.60 -2.12 -47.00
C LEU A 218 16.26 -2.78 -48.21
N LYS A 219 15.72 -2.55 -49.42
CA LYS A 219 16.40 -2.90 -50.66
C LYS A 219 17.74 -2.16 -50.69
N GLY A 220 18.83 -2.93 -50.74
CA GLY A 220 20.19 -2.41 -50.68
C GLY A 220 20.41 -1.25 -51.64
N VAL A 221 20.86 -0.11 -51.12
CA VAL A 221 21.30 1.03 -51.90
C VAL A 221 22.63 0.66 -52.54
N SER A 222 22.63 0.45 -53.86
CA SER A 222 23.87 0.32 -54.64
C SER A 222 24.40 1.72 -54.93
N VAL A 223 25.53 2.08 -54.32
CA VAL A 223 26.21 3.34 -54.61
C VAL A 223 26.88 3.20 -55.98
N VAL A 224 26.34 3.88 -57.00
CA VAL A 224 26.98 3.96 -58.32
C VAL A 224 28.14 4.94 -58.23
N GLY A 225 29.37 4.42 -58.12
CA GLY A 225 30.58 5.23 -58.14
C GLY A 225 30.77 5.92 -59.50
N HIS A 226 30.85 7.26 -59.49
CA HIS A 226 31.21 8.02 -60.68
C HIS A 226 32.67 7.72 -61.10
N LYS A 227 32.83 7.19 -62.32
CA LYS A 227 34.13 7.11 -62.99
C LYS A 227 34.69 8.52 -63.20
N LYS A 228 35.86 8.81 -62.62
CA LYS A 228 36.68 9.97 -63.01
C LYS A 228 37.12 9.80 -64.46
N LYS A 229 36.75 10.75 -65.32
CA LYS A 229 37.37 10.91 -66.65
C LYS A 229 38.83 11.33 -66.44
N LYS A 230 39.76 10.60 -67.06
CA LYS A 230 41.13 11.05 -67.30
C LYS A 230 41.14 12.05 -68.44
#